data_AF-A7TGN0-F1
#
_entry.id   AF-A7TGN0-F1
#
_cell.length_a   1.000
_cell.length_b   1.000
_cell.length_c   1.000
_cell.angle_alpha   90.00
_cell.angle_beta   90.00
_cell.angle_gamma   90.00
#
_symmetry.space_group_name_H-M   'P 1'
#
loop_
_entity.id
_entity.type
_entity.pdbx_description
1 polymer ?
#
loop_
_entity_poly.entity_id
_entity_poly.type
_entity_poly.pdbx_seq_one_letter_code
_entity_poly.pdbx_strand_id
1 'polypeptide(L)'
;MHSIAYNISEIRTKISRRFGGHISLNSSFVEDLEAGLSSRNFDIISQNSKDVRSGLDENTKNEIKKIMDSENLSFDKARLQYTERQFGKNGIAPDGTPMDPKAVTFGK
;
A
#
# COMPACT_ATOMS: atom_id res chain seq x y z
N MET A 1 13.94 6.56 27.46
CA MET A 1 13.44 5.51 26.54
C MET A 1 11.91 5.54 26.57
N HIS A 2 11.27 6.27 25.66
CA HIS A 2 9.81 6.30 25.56
C HIS A 2 9.43 6.00 24.10
N SER A 3 9.02 4.75 23.87
CA SER A 3 8.39 4.29 22.64
C SER A 3 6.93 4.75 22.69
N ILE A 4 6.58 5.72 21.85
CA ILE A 4 5.23 6.23 21.71
C ILE A 4 4.52 5.27 20.75
N ALA A 5 3.67 4.43 21.34
CA ALA A 5 2.82 3.48 20.65
C ALA A 5 2.08 4.17 19.49
N TYR A 6 2.27 3.65 18.28
CA TYR A 6 1.51 4.13 17.14
C TYR A 6 0.04 3.77 17.28
N ASN A 7 -0.78 4.77 16.98
CA ASN A 7 -2.19 4.84 17.33
C ASN A 7 -3.00 3.68 16.75
N ILE A 8 -3.75 3.07 17.66
CA ILE A 8 -4.84 2.12 17.50
C ILE A 8 -5.99 2.74 16.67
N SER A 9 -5.86 2.81 15.35
CA SER A 9 -6.98 3.23 14.47
C SER A 9 -7.45 2.19 13.45
N GLU A 10 -6.93 0.96 13.49
CA GLU A 10 -7.49 -0.17 12.72
C GLU A 10 -8.27 -1.18 13.59
N ILE A 11 -8.41 -0.94 14.90
CA ILE A 11 -8.94 -1.92 15.86
C ILE A 11 -10.44 -2.22 15.70
N ARG A 12 -11.19 -1.55 14.82
CA ARG A 12 -12.62 -1.86 14.64
C ARG A 12 -13.13 -1.84 13.19
N THR A 13 -12.61 -2.75 12.36
CA THR A 13 -13.50 -3.47 11.42
C THR A 13 -14.25 -4.56 12.21
N LYS A 14 -14.98 -4.14 13.25
CA LYS A 14 -15.79 -4.97 14.17
C LYS A 14 -17.30 -4.79 13.98
N ILE A 15 -17.80 -4.19 12.89
CA ILE A 15 -19.26 -3.91 12.76
C ILE A 15 -19.93 -4.39 11.45
N SER A 16 -19.22 -4.88 10.43
CA SER A 16 -19.87 -5.60 9.30
C SER A 16 -20.13 -7.09 9.59
N ARG A 17 -19.66 -7.56 10.74
CA ARG A 17 -20.07 -8.82 11.40
C ARG A 17 -21.55 -8.91 11.80
N ARG A 18 -22.41 -8.04 11.25
CA ARG A 18 -23.84 -7.98 11.62
C ARG A 18 -24.76 -8.78 10.70
N PHE A 19 -24.31 -9.17 9.50
CA PHE A 19 -25.10 -10.02 8.59
C PHE A 19 -24.21 -10.95 7.74
N GLY A 20 -23.72 -12.04 8.33
CA GLY A 20 -23.59 -13.37 7.69
C GLY A 20 -22.84 -13.58 6.37
N GLY A 21 -22.03 -12.64 5.87
CA GLY A 21 -21.28 -12.83 4.62
C GLY A 21 -19.86 -13.34 4.86
N HIS A 22 -19.51 -14.53 4.33
CA HIS A 22 -18.12 -14.99 4.27
C HIS A 22 -17.36 -14.14 3.25
N ILE A 23 -16.35 -13.39 3.69
CA ILE A 23 -15.43 -12.69 2.79
C ILE A 23 -14.58 -13.76 2.10
N SER A 24 -14.84 -13.99 0.80
CA SER A 24 -14.03 -14.90 -0.02
C SER A 24 -12.85 -14.11 -0.59
N LEU A 25 -11.73 -14.11 0.13
CA LEU A 25 -10.44 -13.60 -0.35
C LEU A 25 -9.51 -14.76 -0.67
N ASN A 26 -8.65 -14.55 -1.67
CA ASN A 26 -7.51 -15.42 -1.91
C ASN A 26 -6.52 -15.30 -0.73
N SER A 27 -5.78 -16.37 -0.41
CA SER A 27 -4.83 -16.43 0.70
C SER A 27 -3.82 -15.28 0.69
N SER A 28 -3.31 -14.88 -0.49
CA SER A 28 -2.40 -13.74 -0.65
C SER A 28 -2.99 -12.43 -0.09
N PHE A 29 -4.26 -12.15 -0.38
CA PHE A 29 -4.92 -10.92 0.12
C PHE A 29 -5.23 -10.98 1.62
N VAL A 30 -5.42 -12.18 2.17
CA VAL A 30 -5.57 -12.36 3.63
C VAL A 30 -4.27 -11.97 4.33
N GLU A 31 -3.13 -12.47 3.84
CA GLU A 31 -1.81 -12.13 4.39
C GLU A 31 -1.50 -10.63 4.27
N ASP A 32 -1.84 -10.02 3.14
CA ASP A 32 -1.67 -8.58 2.93
C ASP A 32 -2.53 -7.75 3.89
N LEU A 33 -3.76 -8.18 4.12
CA LEU A 33 -4.66 -7.53 5.07
C LEU A 33 -4.14 -7.63 6.51
N GLU A 34 -3.69 -8.81 6.92
CA GLU A 34 -3.11 -9.04 8.25
C GLU A 34 -1.81 -8.24 8.46
N ALA A 35 -1.05 -8.03 7.40
CA ALA A 35 0.18 -7.24 7.42
C ALA A 35 -0.06 -5.71 7.30
N GLY A 36 -1.30 -5.24 7.29
CA GLY A 36 -1.63 -3.82 7.18
C GLY A 36 -1.38 -3.22 5.80
N LEU A 37 -1.28 -4.03 4.74
CA LEU A 37 -1.09 -3.60 3.35
C LEU A 37 -2.41 -3.24 2.66
N SER A 38 -3.30 -2.59 3.40
CA SER A 38 -4.58 -2.09 2.89
C SER A 38 -4.87 -0.69 3.41
N SER A 39 -5.67 0.08 2.69
CA SER A 39 -6.10 1.41 3.13
C SER A 39 -7.45 1.75 2.52
N ARG A 40 -8.01 2.91 2.89
CA ARG A 40 -9.22 3.44 2.24
C ARG A 40 -9.02 3.71 0.74
N ASN A 41 -7.80 4.01 0.31
CA ASN A 41 -7.46 4.25 -1.08
C ASN A 41 -6.95 2.98 -1.78
N PHE A 42 -6.85 1.88 -1.06
CA PHE A 42 -6.38 0.59 -1.55
C PHE A 42 -7.15 -0.53 -0.85
N ASP A 43 -8.39 -0.70 -1.31
CA ASP A 43 -9.29 -1.74 -0.82
C ASP A 43 -9.02 -3.04 -1.57
N ILE A 44 -8.50 -4.04 -0.84
CA ILE A 44 -8.25 -5.40 -1.34
C ILE A 44 -9.37 -6.37 -0.94
N ILE A 45 -10.37 -5.91 -0.19
CA ILE A 45 -11.44 -6.73 0.37
C ILE A 45 -12.65 -6.71 -0.57
N SER A 46 -13.08 -5.54 -1.00
CA SER A 46 -14.28 -5.43 -1.83
C SER A 46 -14.00 -5.84 -3.27
N GLN A 47 -14.92 -6.59 -3.88
CA GLN A 47 -14.94 -6.90 -5.31
C GLN A 47 -13.73 -7.72 -5.87
N ASN A 48 -12.90 -8.31 -5.02
CA ASN A 48 -11.73 -9.11 -5.43
C ASN A 48 -11.96 -10.64 -5.43
N SER A 49 -13.17 -11.11 -5.16
CA SER A 49 -13.47 -12.55 -4.97
C SER A 49 -13.26 -13.43 -6.20
N LYS A 50 -13.16 -12.84 -7.40
CA LYS A 50 -12.88 -13.53 -8.67
C LYS A 50 -11.57 -13.07 -9.31
N ASP A 51 -10.76 -12.28 -8.60
CA ASP A 51 -9.49 -11.80 -9.12
C ASP A 51 -8.43 -12.91 -9.00
N VAL A 52 -7.76 -13.18 -10.12
CA VAL A 52 -6.70 -14.19 -10.23
C VAL A 52 -5.30 -13.59 -10.07
N ARG A 53 -5.19 -12.25 -10.03
CA ARG A 53 -3.92 -11.56 -9.85
C ARG A 53 -3.40 -11.78 -8.43
N SER A 54 -2.10 -11.96 -8.30
CA SER A 54 -1.43 -12.29 -7.03
C SER A 54 -1.27 -11.10 -6.06
N GLY A 55 -1.73 -9.91 -6.43
CA GLY A 55 -1.53 -8.68 -5.64
C GLY A 55 -0.16 -8.04 -5.88
N LEU A 56 0.39 -7.40 -4.85
CA LEU A 56 1.74 -6.83 -4.87
C LEU A 56 2.79 -7.95 -4.94
N ASP A 57 3.97 -7.68 -5.51
CA ASP A 57 5.07 -8.66 -5.44
C ASP A 57 5.73 -8.67 -4.05
N GLU A 58 6.27 -9.81 -3.65
CA GLU A 58 6.83 -10.02 -2.32
C GLU A 58 8.01 -9.08 -1.99
N ASN A 59 8.84 -8.72 -2.98
CA ASN A 59 9.95 -7.81 -2.73
C ASN A 59 9.44 -6.40 -2.43
N THR A 60 8.46 -5.92 -3.21
CA THR A 60 7.80 -4.63 -2.95
C THR A 60 7.09 -4.64 -1.60
N LYS A 61 6.39 -5.71 -1.23
CA LYS A 61 5.73 -5.82 0.09
C LYS A 61 6.74 -5.66 1.22
N ASN A 62 7.88 -6.34 1.14
CA ASN A 62 8.93 -6.28 2.16
C ASN A 62 9.55 -4.88 2.27
N GLU A 63 9.80 -4.21 1.15
CA GLU A 63 10.31 -2.84 1.14
C GLU A 63 9.30 -1.84 1.72
N ILE A 64 8.01 -1.98 1.40
CA ILE A 64 6.96 -1.14 1.96
C ILE A 64 6.86 -1.35 3.48
N LYS A 65 6.84 -2.60 3.96
CA LYS A 65 6.83 -2.92 5.40
C LYS A 65 8.04 -2.30 6.10
N LYS A 66 9.23 -2.42 5.49
CA LYS A 66 10.45 -1.81 6.02
C LYS A 66 10.34 -0.29 6.14
N ILE A 67 9.76 0.40 5.14
CA ILE A 67 9.53 1.85 5.20
C ILE A 67 8.51 2.20 6.29
N MET A 68 7.42 1.42 6.39
CA MET A 68 6.41 1.59 7.45
C MET A 68 7.07 1.51 8.84
N ASP A 69 7.92 0.51 9.06
CA ASP A 69 8.57 0.29 10.35
C ASP A 69 9.68 1.33 10.63
N SER A 70 10.50 1.66 9.64
CA SER A 70 11.65 2.55 9.84
C SER A 70 11.26 4.02 9.97
N GLU A 71 10.23 4.45 9.27
CA GLU A 71 9.80 5.85 9.19
C GLU A 71 8.45 6.08 9.88
N ASN A 72 7.85 5.00 10.39
CA ASN A 72 6.63 5.03 11.17
C ASN A 72 5.49 5.69 10.38
N LEU A 73 5.30 5.18 9.17
CA LEU A 73 4.37 5.69 8.16
C LEU A 73 3.19 4.73 7.98
N SER A 74 2.03 5.29 7.63
CA SER A 74 0.89 4.48 7.17
C SER A 74 1.20 3.83 5.83
N PHE A 75 0.52 2.72 5.52
CA PHE A 75 0.69 1.99 4.25
C PHE A 75 0.70 2.88 3.01
N ASP A 76 -0.27 3.78 2.86
CA ASP A 76 -0.34 4.69 1.70
C ASP A 76 0.90 5.59 1.56
N LYS A 77 1.44 6.09 2.68
CA LYS A 77 2.61 6.97 2.68
C LYS A 77 3.88 6.18 2.39
N ALA A 78 4.02 5.01 3.00
CA ALA A 78 5.14 4.12 2.74
C ALA A 78 5.16 3.67 1.27
N ARG A 79 3.99 3.35 0.71
CA ARG A 79 3.83 3.01 -0.71
C ARG A 79 4.16 4.18 -1.63
N LEU A 80 3.71 5.41 -1.32
CA LEU A 80 4.07 6.60 -2.08
C LEU A 80 5.59 6.77 -2.14
N GLN A 81 6.23 6.72 -0.99
CA GLN A 81 7.68 6.86 -0.89
C GLN A 81 8.45 5.73 -1.60
N TYR A 82 7.97 4.49 -1.51
CA TYR A 82 8.52 3.39 -2.30
C TYR A 82 8.45 3.71 -3.80
N THR A 83 7.30 4.15 -4.28
CA THR A 83 7.09 4.50 -5.69
C THR A 83 7.99 5.65 -6.12
N GLU A 84 8.12 6.72 -5.33
CA GLU A 84 9.04 7.84 -5.62
C GLU A 84 10.50 7.39 -5.67
N ARG A 85 10.92 6.47 -4.80
CA ARG A 85 12.27 5.85 -4.87
C ARG A 85 12.45 5.06 -6.17
N GLN A 86 11.43 4.33 -6.62
CA GLN A 86 11.48 3.63 -7.91
C GLN A 86 11.50 4.62 -9.08
N PHE A 87 10.76 5.72 -9.01
CA PHE A 87 10.80 6.77 -10.03
C PHE A 87 12.20 7.35 -10.17
N GLY A 88 12.83 7.76 -9.06
CA GLY A 88 14.18 8.31 -9.11
C GLY A 88 15.21 7.33 -9.70
N LYS A 89 15.09 6.03 -9.39
CA LYS A 89 15.95 4.98 -9.98
C LYS A 89 15.76 4.83 -11.49
N ASN A 90 14.60 5.19 -12.01
CA ASN A 90 14.24 5.07 -13.42
C ASN A 90 14.25 6.42 -14.17
N GLY A 91 14.84 7.47 -13.58
CA GLY A 91 14.92 8.79 -14.21
C GLY A 91 13.56 9.49 -14.32
N ILE A 92 12.67 9.24 -13.37
CA ILE A 92 11.35 9.86 -13.27
C ILE A 92 11.33 10.71 -11.99
N ALA A 93 10.83 11.94 -12.08
CA ALA A 93 10.68 12.83 -10.96
C ALA A 93 9.50 12.42 -10.05
N PRO A 94 9.44 12.88 -8.80
CA PRO A 94 8.34 12.53 -7.87
C PRO A 94 6.94 12.89 -8.39
N ASP A 95 6.82 13.89 -9.27
CA ASP A 95 5.58 14.29 -9.92
C ASP A 95 5.18 13.40 -11.12
N GLY A 96 6.01 12.40 -11.45
CA GLY A 96 5.82 11.48 -12.57
C GLY A 96 6.39 11.99 -13.90
N THR A 97 7.01 13.16 -13.95
CA THR A 97 7.63 13.67 -15.18
C THR A 97 8.99 13.02 -15.45
N PRO A 98 9.39 12.80 -16.72
CA PRO A 98 10.73 12.32 -17.03
C PRO A 98 11.78 13.35 -16.60
N MET A 99 12.89 12.89 -16.02
CA MET A 99 14.06 13.73 -15.69
C MET A 99 15.01 13.90 -16.89
N ASP A 100 14.68 13.30 -18.04
CA ASP A 100 15.47 13.44 -19.27
C ASP A 100 15.43 14.90 -19.76
N PRO A 101 16.57 15.59 -19.92
CA PRO A 101 16.63 16.95 -20.44
C PRO A 101 16.03 17.13 -21.83
N LYS A 102 15.89 16.04 -22.60
CA LYS A 102 15.28 16.03 -23.93
C LYS A 102 13.79 15.71 -23.91
N ALA A 103 13.22 15.38 -22.76
CA ALA A 103 11.79 15.12 -22.65
C ALA A 103 11.01 16.42 -22.88
N VAL A 104 10.10 16.39 -23.84
CA VAL A 104 9.14 17.48 -24.06
C VAL A 104 7.90 17.16 -23.25
N THR A 105 7.61 17.99 -22.25
CA THR A 105 6.39 17.91 -21.44
C THR A 105 5.50 19.10 -21.78
N PHE A 106 4.19 18.85 -21.87
CA PHE A 106 3.21 19.92 -22.02
C PHE A 106 2.76 20.33 -20.62
N GLY A 107 3.04 21.58 -20.24
CA GLY A 107 2.53 22.14 -18.99
C GLY A 107 1.01 22.16 -18.94
N LYS A 108 0.46 22.18 -17.73
CA LYS A 108 -0.98 22.37 -17.50
C LYS A 108 -1.38 23.83 -17.62
#